data_AF-A0A3D3BK64-F1
#
_entry.id   AF-A0A3D3BK64-F1
#
_cell.length_a   1.000
_cell.length_b   1.000
_cell.length_c   1.000
_cell.angle_alpha   90.00
_cell.angle_beta   90.00
_cell.angle_gamma   90.00
#
_symmetry.space_group_name_H-M   'P 1'
#
loop_
_entity.id
_entity.type
_entity.pdbx_description
1 polymer ?
#
loop_
_entity_poly.entity_id
_entity_poly.type
_entity_poly.pdbx_seq_one_letter_code
_entity_poly.pdbx_strand_id
1 'polypeptide(L)'
;ANKLKGKKFVYGNQGATRLDLVPALAWDMLGMDVKHVMGVKGRGGGRKMFESGEATIDYQTSAAYLKNSAPLVEQGKAVVMMTWGALGDNGDIIRDPTFPNIPTFKEVCDKTDGCETSGPRWEAWKAFFAAGFPMQKAAFLPAGTPNDVIATFNTAFKKVVDRPDFAEISAKRLGKYPVYTGAAAGKALQNALKVSPEAKQFIKNYLKERFGVDLK
;
A
#
# COMPACT_ATOMS: atom_id res chain seq x y z
N ALA A 1 -17.26 3.44 -5.52
CA ALA A 1 -17.41 1.98 -5.63
C ALA A 1 -18.86 1.49 -5.53
N ASN A 2 -19.87 2.38 -5.50
CA ASN A 2 -21.28 2.00 -5.31
C ASN A 2 -21.78 0.91 -6.28
N LYS A 3 -21.34 0.93 -7.55
CA LYS A 3 -21.70 -0.07 -8.57
C LYS A 3 -21.13 -1.48 -8.34
N LEU A 4 -20.24 -1.65 -7.35
CA LEU A 4 -19.64 -2.92 -6.98
C LEU A 4 -20.31 -3.55 -5.75
N LYS A 5 -21.19 -2.81 -5.05
CA LYS A 5 -21.93 -3.34 -3.90
C LYS A 5 -22.80 -4.53 -4.32
N GLY A 6 -22.84 -5.56 -3.48
CA GLY A 6 -23.56 -6.82 -3.73
C GLY A 6 -22.88 -7.78 -4.70
N LYS A 7 -21.76 -7.39 -5.34
CA LYS A 7 -20.93 -8.31 -6.13
C LYS A 7 -19.93 -9.01 -5.22
N LYS A 8 -19.77 -10.31 -5.43
CA LYS A 8 -18.80 -11.14 -4.71
C LYS A 8 -17.46 -11.13 -5.43
N PHE A 9 -16.41 -10.84 -4.68
CA PHE A 9 -15.04 -10.90 -5.15
C PHE A 9 -14.27 -11.98 -4.40
N VAL A 10 -13.29 -12.57 -5.08
CA VAL A 10 -12.34 -13.53 -4.48
C VAL A 10 -10.95 -12.95 -4.62
N TYR A 11 -10.21 -12.90 -3.52
CA TYR A 11 -8.84 -12.40 -3.46
C TYR A 11 -7.89 -13.43 -2.87
N GLY A 12 -6.78 -13.67 -3.55
CA GLY A 12 -5.67 -14.48 -3.04
C GLY A 12 -4.84 -13.71 -2.01
N ASN A 13 -5.06 -14.00 -0.73
CA ASN A 13 -4.46 -13.30 0.41
C ASN A 13 -3.27 -14.09 0.98
N GLN A 14 -2.11 -13.45 1.16
CA GLN A 14 -0.91 -14.07 1.74
C GLN A 14 -1.02 -14.25 3.26
N GLY A 15 -1.83 -13.43 3.94
CA GLY A 15 -2.08 -13.53 5.37
C GLY A 15 -2.71 -12.26 5.95
N ALA A 16 -3.51 -12.41 7.01
CA ALA A 16 -4.31 -11.34 7.60
C ALA A 16 -3.45 -10.21 8.23
N THR A 17 -2.23 -10.53 8.66
CA THR A 17 -1.27 -9.58 9.24
C THR A 17 -0.15 -9.18 8.27
N ARG A 18 -0.27 -9.58 6.99
CA ARG A 18 0.68 -9.20 5.94
C ARG A 18 0.26 -7.86 5.32
N LEU A 19 0.98 -7.46 4.27
CA LEU A 19 0.65 -6.26 3.49
C LEU A 19 -0.78 -6.24 2.96
N ASP A 20 -1.38 -7.43 2.80
CA ASP A 20 -2.72 -7.64 2.29
C ASP A 20 -3.82 -7.15 3.25
N LEU A 21 -3.46 -6.71 4.47
CA LEU A 21 -4.35 -5.97 5.35
C LEU A 21 -4.80 -4.63 4.75
N VAL A 22 -3.93 -3.96 3.99
CA VAL A 22 -4.24 -2.68 3.34
C VAL A 22 -5.37 -2.81 2.31
N PRO A 23 -5.29 -3.71 1.30
CA PRO A 23 -6.40 -3.92 0.38
C PRO A 23 -7.64 -4.49 1.07
N ALA A 24 -7.49 -5.40 2.04
CA ALA A 24 -8.64 -5.95 2.78
C ALA A 24 -9.47 -4.84 3.45
N LEU A 25 -8.81 -3.99 4.23
CA LEU A 25 -9.48 -2.89 4.90
C LEU A 25 -10.04 -1.86 3.91
N ALA A 26 -9.32 -1.55 2.83
CA ALA A 26 -9.80 -0.64 1.79
C ALA A 26 -11.11 -1.14 1.14
N TRP A 27 -11.16 -2.41 0.75
CA TRP A 27 -12.34 -2.98 0.11
C TRP A 27 -13.52 -3.08 1.08
N ASP A 28 -13.28 -3.44 2.34
CA ASP A 28 -14.32 -3.43 3.38
C ASP A 28 -14.81 -1.99 3.65
N MET A 29 -13.93 -0.97 3.56
CA MET A 29 -14.32 0.45 3.69
C MET A 29 -15.22 0.90 2.53
N LEU A 30 -15.00 0.35 1.34
CA LEU A 30 -15.84 0.59 0.16
C LEU A 30 -17.15 -0.20 0.17
N GLY A 31 -17.37 -1.04 1.18
CA GLY A 31 -18.54 -1.92 1.29
C GLY A 31 -18.55 -3.03 0.23
N MET A 32 -17.37 -3.50 -0.19
CA MET A 32 -17.24 -4.60 -1.14
C MET A 32 -17.30 -5.95 -0.42
N ASP A 33 -17.96 -6.94 -1.03
CA ASP A 33 -17.96 -8.32 -0.52
C ASP A 33 -16.76 -9.09 -1.08
N VAL A 34 -15.66 -9.11 -0.32
CA VAL A 34 -14.41 -9.78 -0.73
C VAL A 34 -14.17 -11.02 0.13
N LYS A 35 -14.17 -12.19 -0.50
CA LYS A 35 -13.71 -13.44 0.11
C LYS A 35 -12.19 -13.55 0.00
N HIS A 36 -11.52 -13.64 1.13
CA HIS A 36 -10.07 -13.84 1.19
C HIS A 36 -9.74 -15.34 1.22
N VAL A 37 -9.02 -15.82 0.20
CA VAL A 37 -8.40 -17.15 0.20
C VAL A 37 -7.01 -17.01 0.81
N MET A 38 -6.83 -17.53 2.03
CA MET A 38 -5.63 -17.30 2.83
C MET A 38 -4.46 -18.23 2.45
N GLY A 39 -3.23 -17.83 2.75
CA GLY A 39 -2.04 -18.67 2.60
C GLY A 39 -1.42 -18.66 1.20
N VAL A 40 -1.81 -17.73 0.35
CA VAL A 40 -1.26 -17.60 -1.00
C VAL A 40 0.22 -17.21 -0.94
N LYS A 41 1.07 -17.94 -1.68
CA LYS A 41 2.52 -17.73 -1.66
C LYS A 41 2.92 -16.53 -2.51
N GLY A 42 3.01 -15.36 -1.86
CA GLY A 42 3.46 -14.13 -2.50
C GLY A 42 2.40 -13.50 -3.44
N ARG A 43 2.57 -12.21 -3.73
CA ARG A 43 1.69 -11.46 -4.67
C ARG A 43 1.63 -12.07 -6.07
N GLY A 44 2.71 -12.70 -6.53
CA GLY A 44 2.73 -13.41 -7.81
C GLY A 44 1.81 -14.63 -7.84
N GLY A 45 1.64 -15.32 -6.70
CA GLY A 45 0.65 -16.38 -6.56
C GLY A 45 -0.78 -15.84 -6.67
N GLY A 46 -1.07 -14.74 -5.97
CA GLY A 46 -2.39 -14.08 -6.03
C GLY A 46 -2.72 -13.60 -7.45
N ARG A 47 -1.74 -13.03 -8.15
CA ARG A 47 -1.89 -12.64 -9.55
C ARG A 47 -2.22 -13.81 -10.46
N LYS A 48 -1.56 -14.96 -10.28
CA LYS A 48 -1.85 -16.16 -11.08
C LYS A 48 -3.28 -16.66 -10.86
N MET A 49 -3.78 -16.61 -9.63
CA MET A 49 -5.19 -16.92 -9.35
C MET A 49 -6.13 -15.95 -10.07
N PHE A 50 -5.76 -14.67 -10.16
CA PHE A 50 -6.54 -13.68 -10.91
C PHE A 50 -6.49 -13.94 -12.42
N GLU A 51 -5.30 -14.23 -12.96
CA GLU A 51 -5.08 -14.60 -14.37
C GLU A 51 -5.82 -15.89 -14.77
N SER A 52 -5.95 -16.86 -13.86
CA SER A 52 -6.70 -18.10 -14.08
C SER A 52 -8.22 -17.97 -13.84
N GLY A 53 -8.68 -16.84 -13.30
CA GLY A 53 -10.08 -16.59 -12.96
C GLY A 53 -10.54 -17.18 -11.62
N GLU A 54 -9.64 -17.83 -10.86
CA GLU A 54 -9.91 -18.31 -9.50
C GLU A 54 -10.11 -17.16 -8.50
N ALA A 55 -9.39 -16.06 -8.70
CA ALA A 55 -9.59 -14.78 -8.04
C ALA A 55 -10.21 -13.79 -9.01
N THR A 56 -11.09 -12.91 -8.52
CA THR A 56 -11.81 -11.93 -9.34
C THR A 56 -11.45 -10.49 -8.99
N ILE A 57 -10.60 -10.31 -7.99
CA ILE A 57 -9.94 -9.04 -7.67
C ILE A 57 -8.48 -9.31 -7.31
N ASP A 58 -7.60 -8.36 -7.60
CA ASP A 58 -6.18 -8.45 -7.31
C ASP A 58 -5.63 -7.07 -6.92
N TYR A 59 -4.49 -7.07 -6.25
CA TYR A 59 -3.66 -5.89 -6.09
C TYR A 59 -2.19 -6.24 -6.32
N GLN A 60 -1.49 -5.39 -7.06
CA GLN A 60 -0.06 -5.51 -7.32
C GLN A 60 0.66 -4.21 -6.95
N THR A 61 1.95 -4.32 -6.63
CA THR A 61 2.82 -3.14 -6.56
C THR A 61 3.01 -2.56 -7.97
N SER A 62 3.31 -1.27 -8.08
CA SER A 62 3.42 -0.57 -9.38
C SER A 62 4.37 -1.24 -10.36
N ALA A 63 5.53 -1.68 -9.88
CA ALA A 63 6.47 -2.46 -10.69
C ALA A 63 5.90 -3.79 -11.21
N ALA A 64 5.15 -4.50 -10.36
CA ALA A 64 4.51 -5.76 -10.75
C ALA A 64 3.33 -5.53 -11.70
N TYR A 65 2.55 -4.47 -11.49
CA TYR A 65 1.48 -4.04 -12.40
C TYR A 65 2.02 -3.70 -13.78
N LEU A 66 3.00 -2.80 -13.87
CA LEU A 66 3.62 -2.37 -15.14
C LEU A 66 4.17 -3.56 -15.93
N LYS A 67 4.81 -4.52 -15.23
CA LYS A 67 5.41 -5.67 -15.88
C LYS A 67 4.41 -6.76 -16.28
N ASN A 68 3.33 -6.96 -15.52
CA ASN A 68 2.53 -8.19 -15.66
C ASN A 68 1.03 -7.96 -15.79
N SER A 69 0.46 -6.95 -15.12
CA SER A 69 -1.01 -6.73 -15.11
C SER A 69 -1.46 -5.73 -16.16
N ALA A 70 -0.62 -4.75 -16.52
CA ALA A 70 -0.95 -3.76 -17.55
C ALA A 70 -1.36 -4.39 -18.90
N PRO A 71 -0.69 -5.45 -19.40
CA PRO A 71 -1.13 -6.12 -20.63
C PRO A 71 -2.54 -6.71 -20.56
N LEU A 72 -2.99 -7.17 -19.37
CA LEU A 72 -4.36 -7.67 -19.20
C LEU A 72 -5.39 -6.56 -19.34
N VAL A 73 -5.06 -5.35 -18.86
CA VAL A 73 -5.92 -4.17 -18.98
C VAL A 73 -5.98 -3.68 -20.42
N GLU A 74 -4.82 -3.61 -21.10
CA GLU A 74 -4.74 -3.25 -22.52
C GLU A 74 -5.54 -4.22 -23.41
N GLN A 75 -5.56 -5.50 -23.06
CA GLN A 75 -6.37 -6.52 -23.73
C GLN A 75 -7.85 -6.52 -23.32
N GLY A 76 -8.28 -5.62 -22.43
CA GLY A 76 -9.66 -5.55 -21.94
C GLY A 76 -10.08 -6.72 -21.02
N LYS A 77 -9.12 -7.52 -20.54
CA LYS A 77 -9.36 -8.67 -19.64
C LYS A 77 -9.41 -8.28 -18.16
N ALA A 78 -8.92 -7.09 -17.83
CA ALA A 78 -8.93 -6.53 -16.49
C ALA A 78 -9.27 -5.03 -16.53
N VAL A 79 -9.74 -4.49 -15.41
CA VAL A 79 -10.02 -3.07 -15.25
C VAL A 79 -9.28 -2.56 -14.03
N VAL A 80 -8.55 -1.44 -14.17
CA VAL A 80 -7.93 -0.79 -13.02
C VAL A 80 -8.98 -0.02 -12.24
N MET A 81 -9.16 -0.37 -10.97
CA MET A 81 -10.12 0.28 -10.11
C MET A 81 -9.58 1.58 -9.51
N MET A 82 -8.39 1.52 -8.94
CA MET A 82 -7.75 2.61 -8.20
C MET A 82 -6.29 2.28 -7.91
N THR A 83 -5.54 3.31 -7.51
CA THR A 83 -4.26 3.18 -6.81
C THR A 83 -4.51 3.27 -5.30
N TRP A 84 -3.55 2.84 -4.49
CA TRP A 84 -3.56 3.22 -3.07
C TRP A 84 -3.18 4.68 -2.85
N GLY A 85 -2.57 5.31 -3.85
CA GLY A 85 -2.02 6.66 -3.81
C GLY A 85 -0.54 6.67 -3.43
N ALA A 86 -0.03 7.85 -3.12
CA ALA A 86 1.30 8.06 -2.56
C ALA A 86 1.19 8.92 -1.29
N LEU A 87 2.22 8.88 -0.45
CA LEU A 87 2.30 9.71 0.75
C LEU A 87 2.94 11.05 0.39
N GLY A 88 2.20 12.15 0.60
CA GLY A 88 2.74 13.51 0.49
C GLY A 88 3.49 13.94 1.75
N ASP A 89 4.16 15.09 1.68
CA ASP A 89 5.07 15.57 2.75
C ASP A 89 4.39 15.82 4.10
N ASN A 90 3.09 16.15 4.06
CA ASN A 90 2.25 16.38 5.24
C ASN A 90 1.59 15.09 5.75
N GLY A 91 1.91 13.96 5.13
CA GLY A 91 1.32 12.66 5.41
C GLY A 91 -0.02 12.45 4.71
N ASP A 92 -0.49 13.35 3.85
CA ASP A 92 -1.73 13.16 3.10
C ASP A 92 -1.60 12.12 1.98
N ILE A 93 -2.73 11.54 1.58
CA ILE A 93 -2.79 10.63 0.43
C ILE A 93 -2.95 11.48 -0.84
N ILE A 94 -1.92 11.46 -1.68
CA ILE A 94 -1.89 12.16 -2.97
C ILE A 94 -1.99 11.16 -4.12
N ARG A 95 -2.22 11.67 -5.33
CA ARG A 95 -2.19 10.86 -6.56
C ARG A 95 -0.85 10.14 -6.69
N ASP A 96 -0.92 8.89 -7.15
CA ASP A 96 0.28 8.11 -7.42
C ASP A 96 1.07 8.76 -8.57
N PRO A 97 2.34 9.15 -8.37
CA PRO A 97 3.14 9.81 -9.41
C PRO A 97 3.42 8.90 -10.62
N THR A 98 3.32 7.58 -10.44
CA THR A 98 3.43 6.59 -11.52
C THR A 98 2.16 6.52 -12.35
N PHE A 99 0.98 6.71 -11.72
CA PHE A 99 -0.33 6.58 -12.34
C PHE A 99 -1.24 7.79 -12.05
N PRO A 100 -0.87 9.01 -12.48
CA PRO A 100 -1.57 10.23 -12.08
C PRO A 100 -3.04 10.27 -12.54
N ASN A 101 -3.35 9.58 -13.63
CA ASN A 101 -4.70 9.55 -14.21
C ASN A 101 -5.64 8.53 -13.54
N ILE A 102 -5.13 7.66 -12.65
CA ILE A 102 -5.91 6.64 -11.96
C ILE A 102 -6.28 7.16 -10.56
N PRO A 103 -7.56 7.11 -10.15
CA PRO A 103 -7.97 7.62 -8.84
C PRO A 103 -7.28 6.89 -7.70
N THR A 104 -7.06 7.61 -6.60
CA THR A 104 -6.60 7.01 -5.34
C THR A 104 -7.76 6.33 -4.62
N PHE A 105 -7.43 5.42 -3.70
CA PHE A 105 -8.40 4.87 -2.77
C PHE A 105 -9.14 5.96 -2.01
N LYS A 106 -8.45 7.03 -1.57
CA LYS A 106 -9.08 8.17 -0.90
C LYS A 106 -10.20 8.77 -1.77
N GLU A 107 -9.91 9.10 -3.03
CA GLU A 107 -10.89 9.73 -3.92
C GLU A 107 -12.03 8.78 -4.29
N VAL A 108 -11.77 7.47 -4.38
CA VAL A 108 -12.83 6.48 -4.56
C VAL A 108 -13.69 6.39 -3.31
N CYS A 109 -13.09 6.40 -2.11
CA CYS A 109 -13.77 6.38 -0.83
C CYS A 109 -14.67 7.61 -0.66
N ASP A 110 -14.14 8.82 -0.90
CA ASP A 110 -14.89 10.09 -0.85
C ASP A 110 -16.15 10.08 -1.76
N LYS A 111 -16.15 9.26 -2.81
CA LYS A 111 -17.27 9.09 -3.77
C LYS A 111 -18.04 7.77 -3.58
N THR A 112 -17.88 7.10 -2.44
CA THR A 112 -18.55 5.83 -2.13
C THR A 112 -19.40 5.99 -0.89
N ASP A 113 -20.68 5.64 -1.00
CA ASP A 113 -21.61 5.83 0.11
C ASP A 113 -21.22 4.95 1.29
N GLY A 114 -21.09 5.55 2.47
CA GLY A 114 -20.68 4.86 3.71
C GLY A 114 -19.17 4.67 3.86
N CYS A 115 -18.35 5.19 2.94
CA CYS A 115 -16.90 5.20 3.11
C CYS A 115 -16.45 6.55 3.66
N GLU A 116 -15.70 6.53 4.77
CA GLU A 116 -15.20 7.74 5.44
C GLU A 116 -13.67 7.77 5.39
N THR A 117 -13.11 8.92 4.99
CA THR A 117 -11.66 9.18 5.07
C THR A 117 -11.30 9.97 6.32
N SER A 118 -11.94 9.61 7.44
CA SER A 118 -11.75 10.18 8.77
C SER A 118 -12.00 9.12 9.85
N GLY A 119 -11.57 9.41 11.07
CA GLY A 119 -11.78 8.55 12.23
C GLY A 119 -10.86 7.32 12.28
N PRO A 120 -11.02 6.46 13.31
CA PRO A 120 -10.06 5.40 13.64
C PRO A 120 -9.83 4.39 12.52
N ARG A 121 -10.87 4.09 11.73
CA ARG A 121 -10.80 3.16 10.60
C ARG A 121 -9.90 3.68 9.47
N TRP A 122 -10.08 4.95 9.10
CA TRP A 122 -9.23 5.62 8.12
C TRP A 122 -7.81 5.80 8.63
N GLU A 123 -7.64 6.21 9.89
CA GLU A 123 -6.33 6.35 10.52
C GLU A 123 -5.55 5.03 10.54
N ALA A 124 -6.23 3.92 10.86
CA ALA A 124 -5.65 2.59 10.79
C ALA A 124 -5.23 2.26 9.34
N TRP A 125 -6.12 2.42 8.37
CA TRP A 125 -5.79 2.17 6.95
C TRP A 125 -4.58 2.99 6.50
N LYS A 126 -4.57 4.29 6.79
CA LYS A 126 -3.51 5.22 6.42
C LYS A 126 -2.17 4.84 7.07
N ALA A 127 -2.17 4.41 8.33
CA ALA A 127 -0.97 3.95 9.02
C ALA A 127 -0.38 2.68 8.36
N PHE A 128 -1.20 1.66 8.09
CA PHE A 128 -0.73 0.45 7.41
C PHE A 128 -0.30 0.73 5.98
N PHE A 129 -0.98 1.62 5.27
CA PHE A 129 -0.55 2.08 3.95
C PHE A 129 0.84 2.72 4.02
N ALA A 130 1.04 3.70 4.92
CA ALA A 130 2.31 4.41 5.06
C ALA A 130 3.47 3.47 5.44
N ALA A 131 3.26 2.59 6.42
CA ALA A 131 4.25 1.59 6.83
C ALA A 131 4.50 0.52 5.77
N GLY A 132 3.45 0.09 5.07
CA GLY A 132 3.48 -1.03 4.13
C GLY A 132 3.97 -0.68 2.73
N PHE A 133 3.93 0.59 2.32
CA PHE A 133 4.31 1.02 0.99
C PHE A 133 5.45 2.07 1.01
N PRO A 134 5.22 3.37 1.34
CA PRO A 134 6.29 4.35 1.42
C PRO A 134 7.46 3.97 2.32
N MET A 135 7.19 3.39 3.50
CA MET A 135 8.21 3.09 4.52
C MET A 135 8.57 1.60 4.62
N GLN A 136 8.17 0.78 3.65
CA GLN A 136 8.37 -0.68 3.70
C GLN A 136 9.84 -1.10 3.77
N LYS A 137 10.72 -0.34 3.12
CA LYS A 137 12.14 -0.69 2.91
C LYS A 137 13.08 0.35 3.54
N ALA A 138 12.76 0.78 4.75
CA ALA A 138 13.62 1.67 5.50
C ALA A 138 14.94 0.97 5.88
N ALA A 139 16.06 1.68 5.73
CA ALA A 139 17.36 1.26 6.21
C ALA A 139 17.59 1.86 7.61
N PHE A 140 17.95 1.02 8.58
CA PHE A 140 18.19 1.42 9.95
C PHE A 140 19.66 1.19 10.32
N LEU A 141 20.21 2.12 11.10
CA LEU A 141 21.48 1.92 11.80
C LEU A 141 21.19 1.55 13.26
N PRO A 142 22.05 0.75 13.91
CA PRO A 142 21.89 0.41 15.32
C PRO A 142 21.79 1.64 16.23
N ALA A 143 21.05 1.52 17.33
CA ALA A 143 21.02 2.55 18.36
C ALA A 143 22.44 2.82 18.91
N GLY A 144 22.79 4.09 19.09
CA GLY A 144 24.13 4.50 19.52
C GLY A 144 25.17 4.62 18.40
N THR A 145 24.79 4.44 17.13
CA THR A 145 25.70 4.69 16.01
C THR A 145 26.24 6.13 16.04
N PRO A 146 27.57 6.35 15.94
CA PRO A 146 28.16 7.68 15.92
C PRO A 146 27.64 8.60 14.80
N ASN A 147 27.58 9.91 15.07
CA ASN A 147 27.00 10.91 14.16
C ASN A 147 27.72 10.98 12.80
N ASP A 148 29.04 10.79 12.78
CA ASP A 148 29.86 10.75 11.55
C ASP A 148 29.52 9.53 10.68
N VAL A 149 29.24 8.37 11.30
CA VAL A 149 28.76 7.18 10.58
C VAL A 149 27.35 7.41 10.02
N ILE A 150 26.46 8.00 10.80
CA ILE A 150 25.11 8.39 10.33
C ILE A 150 25.21 9.33 9.13
N ALA A 151 26.07 10.36 9.21
CA ALA A 151 26.29 11.32 8.13
C ALA A 151 26.85 10.64 6.86
N THR A 152 27.73 9.65 7.03
CA THR A 152 28.30 8.86 5.93
C THR A 152 27.22 8.08 5.18
N PHE A 153 26.35 7.35 5.88
CA PHE A 153 25.24 6.61 5.25
C PHE A 153 24.25 7.54 4.55
N ASN A 154 23.87 8.64 5.21
CA ASN A 154 22.96 9.64 4.60
C ASN A 154 23.54 10.20 3.30
N THR A 155 24.84 10.52 3.30
CA THR A 155 25.55 11.00 2.10
C THR A 155 25.60 9.94 1.01
N ALA A 156 25.85 8.68 1.36
CA ALA A 156 25.90 7.58 0.41
C ALA A 156 24.54 7.35 -0.27
N PHE A 157 23.44 7.29 0.50
CA PHE A 157 22.09 7.17 -0.07
C PHE A 157 21.73 8.37 -0.95
N LYS A 158 22.07 9.59 -0.52
CA LYS A 158 21.84 10.79 -1.33
C LYS A 158 22.59 10.72 -2.66
N LYS A 159 23.87 10.30 -2.66
CA LYS A 159 24.64 10.10 -3.89
C LYS A 159 23.99 9.10 -4.85
N VAL A 160 23.33 8.05 -4.34
CA VAL A 160 22.60 7.09 -5.18
C VAL A 160 21.37 7.72 -5.81
N VAL A 161 20.59 8.46 -5.03
CA VAL A 161 19.35 9.13 -5.50
C VAL A 161 19.67 10.26 -6.49
N ASP A 162 20.77 10.97 -6.28
CA ASP A 162 21.22 12.08 -7.13
C ASP A 162 21.91 11.61 -8.44
N ARG A 163 22.07 10.29 -8.66
CA ARG A 163 22.65 9.81 -9.93
C ARG A 163 21.79 10.25 -11.12
N PRO A 164 22.39 10.67 -12.24
CA PRO A 164 21.64 11.09 -13.44
C PRO A 164 20.68 10.02 -13.98
N ASP A 165 21.06 8.74 -13.85
CA ASP A 165 20.28 7.59 -14.34
C ASP A 165 19.28 7.03 -13.30
N PHE A 166 19.26 7.57 -12.08
CA PHE A 166 18.45 7.02 -10.99
C PHE A 166 16.95 7.07 -11.31
N ALA A 167 16.45 8.21 -11.80
CA ALA A 167 15.04 8.38 -12.10
C ALA A 167 14.54 7.40 -13.17
N GLU A 168 15.34 7.16 -14.21
CA GLU A 168 15.02 6.20 -15.27
C GLU A 168 14.98 4.76 -14.73
N ILE A 169 16.01 4.37 -13.97
CA ILE A 169 16.11 3.04 -13.37
C ILE A 169 14.96 2.80 -12.38
N SER A 170 14.68 3.78 -11.52
CA SER A 170 13.62 3.71 -10.51
C SER A 170 12.25 3.61 -11.14
N ALA A 171 11.96 4.42 -12.17
CA ALA A 171 10.67 4.37 -12.87
C ALA A 171 10.35 2.98 -13.43
N LYS A 172 11.36 2.28 -13.99
CA LYS A 172 11.21 0.93 -14.54
C LYS A 172 11.07 -0.16 -13.46
N ARG A 173 11.68 0.03 -12.28
CA ARG A 173 11.79 -1.02 -11.24
C ARG A 173 10.85 -0.86 -10.05
N LEU A 174 10.48 0.36 -9.71
CA LEU A 174 9.73 0.72 -8.51
C LEU A 174 8.56 1.65 -8.84
N GLY A 175 8.71 2.53 -9.83
CA GLY A 175 7.78 3.61 -10.13
C GLY A 175 8.43 4.97 -9.92
N LYS A 176 7.65 6.05 -10.04
CA LYS A 176 8.15 7.43 -9.94
C LYS A 176 8.12 7.98 -8.50
N TYR A 177 8.26 7.09 -7.52
CA TYR A 177 8.14 7.47 -6.10
C TYR A 177 9.39 8.23 -5.63
N PRO A 178 9.22 9.26 -4.77
CA PRO A 178 10.34 9.91 -4.13
C PRO A 178 11.05 8.94 -3.19
N VAL A 179 12.38 9.09 -3.07
CA VAL A 179 13.19 8.36 -2.09
C VAL A 179 13.58 9.32 -0.98
N TYR A 180 13.21 8.99 0.25
CA TYR A 180 13.57 9.77 1.42
C TYR A 180 14.94 9.37 1.95
N THR A 181 15.78 10.36 2.28
CA THR A 181 17.09 10.15 2.92
C THR A 181 17.24 11.08 4.13
N GLY A 182 18.07 10.70 5.11
CA GLY A 182 18.37 11.56 6.26
C GLY A 182 17.13 12.01 7.03
N ALA A 183 17.06 13.31 7.35
CA ALA A 183 15.97 13.89 8.14
C ALA A 183 14.59 13.65 7.52
N ALA A 184 14.48 13.67 6.19
CA ALA A 184 13.22 13.39 5.50
C ALA A 184 12.76 11.94 5.73
N ALA A 185 13.68 10.98 5.71
CA ALA A 185 13.37 9.58 6.02
C ALA A 185 12.93 9.40 7.48
N GLY A 186 13.58 10.11 8.41
CA GLY A 186 13.18 10.14 9.82
C GLY A 186 11.78 10.70 10.03
N LYS A 187 11.45 11.83 9.39
CA LYS A 187 10.11 12.44 9.45
C LYS A 187 9.05 11.50 8.86
N ALA A 188 9.31 10.90 7.70
CA ALA A 188 8.41 9.96 7.06
C ALA A 188 8.15 8.71 7.94
N LEU A 189 9.20 8.19 8.60
CA LEU A 189 9.06 7.09 9.56
C LEU A 189 8.19 7.49 10.76
N GLN A 190 8.46 8.63 11.39
CA GLN A 190 7.69 9.10 12.55
C GLN A 190 6.21 9.28 12.20
N ASN A 191 5.92 9.84 11.02
CA ASN A 191 4.56 9.97 10.53
C ASN A 191 3.90 8.60 10.30
N ALA A 192 4.63 7.61 9.76
CA ALA A 192 4.11 6.27 9.55
C ALA A 192 3.87 5.49 10.87
N LEU A 193 4.62 5.78 11.93
CA LEU A 193 4.49 5.15 13.25
C LEU A 193 3.44 5.82 14.15
N LYS A 194 2.97 7.00 13.80
CA LYS A 194 1.96 7.74 14.56
C LYS A 194 0.57 7.14 14.35
N VAL A 195 0.20 6.21 15.23
CA VAL A 195 -1.12 5.57 15.22
C VAL A 195 -1.82 5.83 16.56
N SER A 196 -3.04 6.37 16.50
CA SER A 196 -3.86 6.65 17.68
C SER A 196 -4.20 5.35 18.44
N PRO A 197 -4.41 5.41 19.78
CA PRO A 197 -4.89 4.26 20.55
C PRO A 197 -6.18 3.66 19.96
N GLU A 198 -7.08 4.50 19.47
CA GLU A 198 -8.35 4.11 18.87
C GLU A 198 -8.14 3.34 17.56
N ALA A 199 -7.25 3.81 16.68
CA ALA A 199 -6.91 3.10 15.45
C ALA A 199 -6.21 1.75 15.74
N LYS A 200 -5.38 1.68 16.78
CA LYS A 200 -4.77 0.42 17.25
C LYS A 200 -5.84 -0.55 17.77
N GLN A 201 -6.78 -0.07 18.58
CA GLN A 201 -7.86 -0.92 19.06
C GLN A 201 -8.76 -1.39 17.92
N PHE A 202 -9.10 -0.48 17.00
CA PHE A 202 -9.86 -0.81 15.80
C PHE A 202 -9.22 -1.95 15.02
N ILE A 203 -7.91 -1.89 14.73
CA ILE A 203 -7.29 -2.96 13.93
C ILE A 203 -7.21 -4.29 14.66
N LYS A 204 -6.99 -4.29 15.99
CA LYS A 204 -7.02 -5.51 16.80
C LYS A 204 -8.40 -6.18 16.70
N ASN A 205 -9.47 -5.40 16.87
CA ASN A 205 -10.84 -5.91 16.75
C ASN A 205 -11.13 -6.39 15.33
N TYR A 206 -10.77 -5.60 14.31
CA TYR A 206 -10.96 -5.95 12.91
C TYR A 206 -10.29 -7.28 12.56
N LEU A 207 -9.02 -7.49 12.95
CA LEU A 207 -8.32 -8.75 12.68
C LEU A 207 -8.97 -9.95 13.37
N LYS A 208 -9.46 -9.77 14.59
CA LYS A 208 -10.16 -10.80 15.35
C LYS A 208 -11.51 -11.16 14.71
N GLU A 209 -12.33 -10.16 14.41
CA GLU A 209 -13.67 -10.34 13.86
C GLU A 209 -13.64 -10.83 12.41
N ARG A 210 -12.77 -10.24 11.58
CA ARG A 210 -12.73 -10.50 10.14
C ARG A 210 -11.97 -11.76 9.77
N PHE A 211 -10.92 -12.08 10.53
CA PHE A 211 -9.96 -13.13 10.19
C PHE A 211 -9.67 -14.11 11.33
N GLY A 212 -10.27 -13.95 12.51
CA GLY A 212 -10.03 -14.82 13.66
C GLY A 212 -8.62 -14.67 14.25
N VAL A 213 -7.92 -13.56 13.98
CA VAL A 213 -6.54 -13.35 14.45
C VAL A 213 -6.54 -12.48 15.70
N ASP A 214 -6.04 -13.04 16.81
CA ASP A 214 -5.88 -12.33 18.07
C ASP A 214 -4.43 -11.80 18.22
N LEU A 215 -4.30 -10.48 18.29
CA LEU A 215 -3.02 -9.80 18.53
C LEU A 215 -2.88 -9.50 20.02
N LYS A 216 -2.07 -10.31 20.71
CA LYS A 216 -1.64 -10.05 22.10
C LYS A 216 -1.02 -8.65 22.20
#